data_AF-A0A4R6YBZ8-F1
#
_entry.id   AF-A0A4R6YBZ8-F1
#
_cell.length_a   1.000
_cell.length_b   1.000
_cell.length_c   1.000
_cell.angle_alpha   90.00
_cell.angle_beta   90.00
_cell.angle_gamma   90.00
#
_symmetry.space_group_name_H-M   'P 1'
#
loop_
_entity.id
_entity.type
_entity.pdbx_description
1 polymer ?
#
loop_
_entity_poly.entity_id
_entity_poly.type
_entity_poly.pdbx_seq_one_letter_code
_entity_poly.pdbx_strand_id
1 'polypeptide(L)'
;MNQLQRMSFLKHLIKIICLSAIFSAPSAWAQLNIDIKLVYNDKLPAVATAHFAGEGNAPVNITDVIRADLARSGRLSNAPVGGLTLGLADPVNLKQWQSQDAIAVVTGNVTPVAGGYQASLRLYDTSKGSLGDYSVTVSANGLRNAGHKMADFIYEKLLGMRGAFNTRLSYVDAADGKYRLLISDSDGDNAVAALVSKEPIISPSWSPSGKKVAYVSFENKKPVVYVHELATGQRAVISGYKGNNSAPAWSPDGQSLALALSRDGNTQIYQVSANGGNLKRLTTSQGSIIDTEPQYSPDGRFIYFTSDRGGEPQIYRMSAEGEAVEGVKRMTYKANYNTSPRISPDGNHMAFISRAAGYQVHLMDLRNGDVQNISNTSADESPSFAANGQVILYGTRVNGRKVLAASSIDGRMQQILSLPSNQVSAPAWGPFLER
;
A
#
# COMPACT_ATOMS: atom_id res chain seq x y z
N MET A 1 50.27 -31.57 -43.52
CA MET A 1 49.56 -31.61 -42.21
C MET A 1 48.13 -31.13 -42.42
N ASN A 2 47.30 -31.98 -43.01
CA ASN A 2 46.32 -32.90 -42.39
C ASN A 2 45.01 -32.23 -41.97
N GLN A 3 44.01 -32.44 -42.83
CA GLN A 3 42.56 -32.24 -42.69
C GLN A 3 41.95 -32.81 -41.38
N LEU A 4 42.71 -33.60 -40.62
CA LEU A 4 42.34 -34.16 -39.31
C LEU A 4 42.44 -33.18 -38.12
N GLN A 5 43.07 -32.00 -38.27
CA GLN A 5 43.13 -31.01 -37.18
C GLN A 5 42.00 -29.97 -37.19
N ARG A 6 41.20 -29.84 -38.26
CA ARG A 6 40.08 -28.89 -38.33
C ARG A 6 38.79 -29.37 -37.64
N MET A 7 38.66 -30.68 -37.39
CA MET A 7 37.44 -31.25 -36.78
C MET A 7 37.45 -31.31 -35.24
N SER A 8 38.56 -30.95 -34.60
CA SER A 8 38.68 -30.90 -33.13
C SER A 8 38.23 -29.54 -32.54
N PHE A 9 38.46 -28.45 -33.27
CA PHE A 9 38.09 -27.09 -32.82
C PHE A 9 36.58 -26.81 -32.89
N LEU A 10 35.86 -27.40 -33.85
CA LEU A 10 34.43 -27.16 -34.02
C LEU A 10 33.55 -27.90 -32.98
N LYS A 11 34.07 -28.98 -32.37
CA LYS A 11 33.37 -29.71 -31.29
C LYS A 11 33.55 -29.07 -29.91
N HIS A 12 34.54 -28.20 -29.73
CA HIS A 12 34.74 -27.43 -28.49
C HIS A 12 34.03 -26.07 -28.52
N LEU A 13 33.77 -25.51 -29.70
CA LEU A 13 33.02 -24.25 -29.82
C LEU A 13 31.50 -24.45 -29.59
N ILE A 14 30.94 -25.62 -29.92
CA ILE A 14 29.52 -25.95 -29.69
C ILE A 14 29.24 -26.35 -28.23
N LYS A 15 30.24 -26.81 -27.47
CA LYS A 15 30.09 -27.09 -26.02
C LYS A 15 30.29 -25.88 -25.11
N ILE A 16 30.83 -24.76 -25.62
CA ILE A 16 31.02 -23.53 -24.85
C ILE A 16 29.87 -22.52 -25.06
N ILE A 17 29.05 -22.69 -26.12
CA ILE A 17 27.89 -21.81 -26.38
C ILE A 17 26.60 -22.29 -25.68
N CYS A 18 26.58 -23.49 -25.10
CA CYS A 18 25.43 -24.00 -24.33
C CYS A 18 25.51 -23.74 -22.81
N LEU A 19 26.48 -22.94 -22.32
CA LEU A 19 26.65 -22.69 -20.88
C LEU A 19 26.58 -21.20 -20.48
N SER A 20 25.92 -20.36 -21.29
CA SER A 20 25.75 -18.92 -21.01
C SER A 20 24.38 -18.40 -21.40
N ALA A 21 23.34 -19.19 -21.13
CA ALA A 21 21.96 -18.72 -21.04
C ALA A 21 21.35 -19.19 -19.71
N ILE A 22 22.04 -18.88 -18.61
CA ILE A 22 21.33 -18.76 -17.33
C ILE A 22 20.49 -17.49 -17.48
N PHE A 23 19.27 -17.65 -17.99
CA PHE A 23 18.23 -16.68 -17.73
C PHE A 23 18.17 -16.56 -16.21
N SER A 24 18.64 -15.43 -15.69
CA SER A 24 18.27 -14.97 -14.36
C SER A 24 16.77 -14.73 -14.39
N ALA A 25 15.99 -15.81 -14.21
CA ALA A 25 14.60 -15.67 -13.85
C ALA A 25 14.59 -14.80 -12.59
N PRO A 26 13.84 -13.68 -12.56
CA PRO A 26 13.69 -12.95 -11.32
C PRO A 26 13.19 -13.95 -10.28
N SER A 27 13.89 -14.02 -9.15
CA SER A 27 13.43 -14.81 -8.02
C SER A 27 12.04 -14.27 -7.67
N ALA A 28 10.99 -15.02 -8.00
CA ALA A 28 9.64 -14.66 -7.60
C ALA A 28 9.60 -14.74 -6.08
N TRP A 29 9.48 -13.58 -5.43
CA TRP A 29 9.27 -13.54 -3.99
C TRP A 29 7.88 -14.10 -3.69
N ALA A 30 7.72 -14.68 -2.50
CA ALA A 30 6.41 -15.19 -2.11
C ALA A 30 5.37 -14.05 -2.12
N GLN A 31 4.27 -14.30 -2.82
CA GLN A 31 3.13 -13.40 -2.93
C GLN A 31 2.27 -13.47 -1.66
N LEU A 32 1.58 -12.37 -1.32
CA LEU A 32 0.60 -12.38 -0.23
C LEU A 32 -0.60 -13.26 -0.61
N ASN A 33 -0.92 -14.19 0.26
CA ASN A 33 -2.20 -14.89 0.25
C ASN A 33 -3.22 -14.02 0.96
N ILE A 34 -4.27 -13.61 0.26
CA ILE A 34 -5.31 -12.72 0.78
C ILE A 34 -6.59 -13.53 1.03
N ASP A 35 -6.92 -13.69 2.31
CA ASP A 35 -8.18 -14.28 2.75
C ASP A 35 -9.18 -13.16 3.07
N ILE A 36 -10.26 -13.10 2.30
CA ILE A 36 -11.29 -12.07 2.43
C ILE A 36 -12.43 -12.59 3.28
N LYS A 37 -12.78 -11.87 4.34
CA LYS A 37 -13.97 -12.10 5.15
C LYS A 37 -14.89 -10.87 5.08
N LEU A 38 -16.04 -11.04 4.44
CA LEU A 38 -17.11 -10.06 4.54
C LEU A 38 -17.78 -10.18 5.90
N VAL A 39 -17.94 -9.06 6.59
CA VAL A 39 -18.54 -8.99 7.93
C VAL A 39 -20.04 -8.67 7.86
N TYR A 40 -20.51 -8.23 6.69
CA TYR A 40 -21.87 -7.77 6.45
C TYR A 40 -22.66 -8.74 5.56
N ASN A 41 -23.96 -8.92 5.87
CA ASN A 41 -24.84 -9.91 5.24
C ASN A 41 -25.67 -9.38 4.05
N ASP A 42 -25.61 -8.08 3.74
CA ASP A 42 -26.38 -7.53 2.61
C ASP A 42 -25.71 -7.84 1.27
N LYS A 43 -26.55 -8.07 0.25
CA LYS A 43 -26.10 -8.27 -1.13
C LYS A 43 -25.41 -6.99 -1.64
N LEU A 44 -24.10 -7.07 -1.89
CA LEU A 44 -23.33 -5.97 -2.48
C LEU A 44 -23.79 -5.73 -3.93
N PRO A 45 -23.83 -4.47 -4.41
CA PRO A 45 -24.15 -4.17 -5.80
C PRO A 45 -23.24 -4.92 -6.76
N ALA A 46 -23.83 -5.65 -7.71
CA ALA A 46 -23.11 -6.55 -8.60
C ALA A 46 -22.76 -5.88 -9.93
N VAL A 47 -21.51 -6.04 -10.37
CA VAL A 47 -21.00 -5.57 -11.67
C VAL A 47 -20.77 -6.77 -12.57
N ALA A 48 -21.40 -6.78 -13.75
CA ALA A 48 -21.20 -7.79 -14.78
C ALA A 48 -19.97 -7.41 -15.62
N THR A 49 -18.83 -8.03 -15.33
CA THR A 49 -17.59 -7.86 -16.11
C THR A 49 -17.36 -9.11 -16.96
N ALA A 50 -17.87 -9.09 -18.19
CA ALA A 50 -17.64 -10.16 -19.17
C ALA A 50 -16.19 -10.16 -19.66
N HIS A 51 -15.72 -11.26 -20.25
CA HIS A 51 -14.41 -11.31 -20.88
C HIS A 51 -14.30 -10.27 -21.99
N PHE A 52 -13.14 -9.63 -22.10
CA PHE A 52 -12.89 -8.65 -23.13
C PHE A 52 -12.55 -9.33 -24.45
N ALA A 53 -13.02 -8.76 -25.56
CA ALA A 53 -12.67 -9.25 -26.88
C ALA A 53 -11.15 -9.18 -27.11
N GLY A 54 -10.54 -10.30 -27.49
CA GLY A 54 -9.09 -10.39 -27.73
C GLY A 54 -8.23 -10.63 -26.48
N GLU A 55 -8.82 -10.65 -25.29
CA GLU A 55 -8.11 -10.84 -24.01
C GLU A 55 -7.37 -12.17 -23.91
N GLY A 56 -7.95 -13.28 -24.41
CA GLY A 56 -7.33 -14.60 -24.38
C GLY A 56 -6.03 -14.73 -25.19
N ASN A 57 -5.69 -13.72 -26.01
CA ASN A 57 -4.42 -13.64 -26.74
C ASN A 57 -3.35 -12.81 -26.00
N ALA A 58 -3.70 -12.23 -24.85
CA ALA A 58 -2.80 -11.46 -24.02
C ALA A 58 -2.22 -12.34 -22.90
N PRO A 59 -1.03 -12.02 -22.37
CA PRO A 59 -0.42 -12.79 -21.27
C PRO A 59 -1.14 -12.62 -19.92
N VAL A 60 -2.08 -11.68 -19.81
CA VAL A 60 -2.86 -11.41 -18.60
C VAL A 60 -4.32 -11.23 -18.98
N ASN A 61 -5.20 -11.94 -18.27
CA ASN A 61 -6.64 -11.68 -18.29
C ASN A 61 -6.95 -10.44 -17.43
N ILE A 62 -7.05 -9.28 -18.07
CA ILE A 62 -7.42 -8.01 -17.43
C ILE A 62 -8.73 -8.11 -16.64
N THR A 63 -9.72 -8.84 -17.16
CA THR A 63 -11.05 -8.98 -16.53
C THR A 63 -10.98 -9.78 -15.23
N ASP A 64 -10.01 -10.69 -15.08
CA ASP A 64 -9.75 -11.37 -13.80
C ASP A 64 -9.22 -10.38 -12.75
N VAL A 65 -8.34 -9.47 -13.15
CA VAL A 65 -7.83 -8.40 -12.28
C VAL A 65 -8.95 -7.46 -11.85
N ILE A 66 -9.77 -7.00 -12.80
CA ILE A 66 -10.92 -6.12 -12.52
C ILE A 66 -11.88 -6.79 -11.53
N ARG A 67 -12.29 -8.03 -11.79
CA ARG A 67 -13.23 -8.75 -10.92
C ARG A 67 -12.65 -8.96 -9.51
N ALA A 68 -11.36 -9.27 -9.41
CA ALA A 68 -10.69 -9.44 -8.12
C ALA A 68 -10.64 -8.13 -7.32
N ASP A 69 -10.35 -7.01 -7.97
CA ASP A 69 -10.35 -5.68 -7.35
C ASP A 69 -11.72 -5.27 -6.82
N LEU A 70 -12.75 -5.37 -7.68
CA LEU A 70 -14.11 -5.01 -7.31
C LEU A 70 -14.59 -5.84 -6.11
N ALA A 71 -14.32 -7.14 -6.10
CA ALA A 71 -14.67 -8.03 -4.98
C ALA A 71 -13.89 -7.69 -3.70
N ARG A 72 -12.57 -7.46 -3.79
CA ARG A 72 -11.72 -7.10 -2.64
C ARG A 72 -12.12 -5.78 -2.00
N SER A 73 -12.77 -4.88 -2.74
CA SER A 73 -13.18 -3.59 -2.20
C SER A 73 -14.20 -3.69 -1.06
N GLY A 74 -14.95 -4.80 -0.96
CA GLY A 74 -16.05 -4.94 0.00
C GLY A 74 -17.23 -3.99 -0.24
N ARG A 75 -17.29 -3.38 -1.42
CA ARG A 75 -18.35 -2.42 -1.84
C ARG A 75 -19.11 -2.88 -3.07
N LEU A 76 -18.47 -3.70 -3.90
CA LEU A 76 -19.03 -4.24 -5.13
C LEU A 76 -18.84 -5.75 -5.14
N SER A 77 -19.71 -6.45 -5.87
CA SER A 77 -19.58 -7.88 -6.14
C SER A 77 -19.56 -8.14 -7.65
N ASN A 78 -19.25 -9.37 -8.05
CA ASN A 78 -19.25 -9.77 -9.45
C ASN A 78 -20.57 -10.46 -9.79
N ALA A 79 -21.27 -9.97 -10.80
CA ALA A 79 -22.42 -10.69 -11.36
C ALA A 79 -21.94 -11.92 -12.16
N PRO A 80 -22.70 -13.02 -12.20
CA PRO A 80 -22.34 -14.19 -12.98
C PRO A 80 -22.41 -13.88 -14.48
N VAL A 81 -21.28 -14.00 -15.17
CA VAL A 81 -21.18 -13.78 -16.63
C VAL A 81 -20.91 -15.06 -17.42
N GLY A 82 -20.57 -16.16 -16.74
CA GLY A 82 -20.15 -17.40 -17.39
C GLY A 82 -18.92 -17.20 -18.28
N GLY A 83 -18.88 -17.86 -19.44
CA GLY A 83 -17.83 -17.68 -20.46
C GLY A 83 -18.14 -16.59 -21.49
N LEU A 84 -19.06 -15.67 -21.18
CA LEU A 84 -19.45 -14.62 -22.12
C LEU A 84 -18.28 -13.68 -22.41
N THR A 85 -18.09 -13.35 -23.68
CA THR A 85 -17.21 -12.28 -24.14
C THR A 85 -18.07 -11.14 -24.66
N LEU A 86 -17.78 -9.90 -24.24
CA LEU A 86 -18.44 -8.69 -24.73
C LEU A 86 -17.39 -7.63 -25.12
N GLY A 87 -17.24 -7.43 -26.44
CA GLY A 87 -16.47 -6.36 -27.04
C GLY A 87 -17.20 -5.01 -27.01
N LEU A 88 -16.46 -3.94 -27.28
CA LEU A 88 -16.98 -2.57 -27.31
C LEU A 88 -18.06 -2.32 -28.38
N ALA A 89 -18.07 -3.13 -29.45
CA ALA A 89 -19.04 -3.05 -30.53
C ALA A 89 -20.26 -3.94 -30.32
N ASP A 90 -20.23 -4.84 -29.32
CA ASP A 90 -21.31 -5.78 -29.10
C ASP A 90 -22.53 -5.09 -28.48
N PRO A 91 -23.76 -5.44 -28.91
CA PRO A 91 -24.96 -4.87 -28.33
C PRO A 91 -25.15 -5.34 -26.87
N VAL A 92 -25.42 -4.41 -25.96
CA VAL A 92 -25.65 -4.70 -24.54
C VAL A 92 -27.14 -4.57 -24.20
N ASN A 93 -27.78 -5.67 -23.80
CA ASN A 93 -29.14 -5.64 -23.28
C ASN A 93 -29.16 -5.31 -21.77
N LEU A 94 -29.25 -4.02 -21.44
CA LEU A 94 -29.22 -3.56 -20.04
C LEU A 94 -30.38 -4.10 -19.20
N LYS A 95 -31.57 -4.30 -19.79
CA LYS A 95 -32.74 -4.86 -19.09
C LYS A 95 -32.51 -6.30 -18.66
N GLN A 96 -31.82 -7.09 -19.50
CA GLN A 96 -31.46 -8.46 -19.15
C GLN A 96 -30.54 -8.49 -17.93
N TRP A 97 -29.50 -7.66 -17.91
CA TRP A 97 -28.58 -7.59 -16.78
C TRP A 97 -29.23 -7.05 -15.51
N GLN A 98 -30.15 -6.09 -15.65
CA GLN A 98 -30.97 -5.61 -14.54
C GLN A 98 -31.82 -6.73 -13.95
N SER A 99 -32.40 -7.62 -14.77
CA SER A 99 -33.17 -8.77 -14.29
C SER A 99 -32.33 -9.84 -13.59
N GLN A 100 -31.00 -9.76 -13.71
CA GLN A 100 -30.02 -10.60 -13.01
C GLN A 100 -29.40 -9.87 -11.80
N ASP A 101 -30.02 -8.78 -11.35
CA ASP A 101 -29.57 -7.91 -10.25
C ASP A 101 -28.20 -7.25 -10.46
N ALA A 102 -27.70 -7.17 -11.70
CA ALA A 102 -26.50 -6.40 -12.00
C ALA A 102 -26.85 -4.91 -12.07
N ILE A 103 -26.09 -4.07 -11.35
CA ILE A 103 -26.23 -2.62 -11.40
C ILE A 103 -25.45 -2.00 -12.56
N ALA A 104 -24.48 -2.73 -13.08
CA ALA A 104 -23.60 -2.27 -14.13
C ALA A 104 -23.08 -3.41 -15.00
N VAL A 105 -22.71 -3.07 -16.25
CA VAL A 105 -22.12 -3.98 -17.23
C VAL A 105 -20.87 -3.35 -17.81
N VAL A 106 -19.81 -4.13 -17.93
CA VAL A 106 -18.53 -3.74 -18.53
C VAL A 106 -18.33 -4.52 -19.81
N THR A 107 -18.02 -3.80 -20.89
CA THR A 107 -17.58 -4.36 -22.17
C THR A 107 -16.18 -3.86 -22.47
N GLY A 108 -15.41 -4.58 -23.27
CA GLY A 108 -14.05 -4.15 -23.56
C GLY A 108 -13.31 -4.97 -24.58
N ASN A 109 -12.17 -4.43 -25.00
CA ASN A 109 -11.25 -5.04 -25.95
C ASN A 109 -9.82 -4.99 -25.39
N VAL A 110 -9.06 -6.05 -25.68
CA VAL A 110 -7.59 -6.06 -25.54
C VAL A 110 -7.02 -6.34 -26.92
N THR A 111 -6.31 -5.37 -27.47
CA THR A 111 -5.82 -5.41 -28.86
C THR A 111 -4.30 -5.25 -28.88
N PRO A 112 -3.57 -6.13 -29.59
CA PRO A 112 -2.13 -5.97 -29.74
C PRO A 112 -1.82 -4.73 -30.59
N VAL A 113 -0.84 -3.95 -30.15
CA VAL A 113 -0.32 -2.76 -30.84
C VAL A 113 1.21 -2.79 -30.86
N ALA A 114 1.84 -1.90 -31.62
CA ALA A 114 3.30 -1.82 -31.64
C ALA A 114 3.85 -1.60 -30.21
N GLY A 115 4.65 -2.55 -29.71
CA GLY A 115 5.27 -2.47 -28.38
C GLY A 115 4.39 -2.90 -27.20
N GLY A 116 3.16 -3.39 -27.42
CA GLY A 116 2.32 -3.85 -26.32
C GLY A 116 0.86 -4.09 -26.69
N TYR A 117 -0.04 -3.62 -25.83
CA TYR A 117 -1.47 -3.81 -25.95
C TYR A 117 -2.22 -2.52 -25.65
N GLN A 118 -3.26 -2.25 -26.43
CA GLN A 118 -4.29 -1.29 -26.07
C GLN A 118 -5.45 -2.03 -25.40
N ALA A 119 -5.70 -1.68 -24.14
CA ALA A 119 -6.83 -2.16 -23.37
C ALA A 119 -7.88 -1.05 -23.28
N SER A 120 -9.11 -1.35 -23.64
CA SER A 120 -10.22 -0.39 -23.65
C SER A 120 -11.47 -1.00 -23.04
N LEU A 121 -12.24 -0.22 -22.29
CA LEU A 121 -13.54 -0.60 -21.76
C LEU A 121 -14.59 0.49 -21.94
N ARG A 122 -15.85 0.05 -21.89
CA ARG A 122 -17.03 0.89 -21.71
C ARG A 122 -17.85 0.38 -20.53
N LEU A 123 -18.24 1.31 -19.65
CA LEU A 123 -19.09 1.04 -18.50
C LEU A 123 -20.51 1.49 -18.77
N TYR A 124 -21.48 0.64 -18.42
CA TYR A 124 -22.90 0.95 -18.43
C TYR A 124 -23.49 0.77 -17.03
N ASP A 125 -24.30 1.74 -16.60
CA ASP A 125 -25.27 1.58 -15.51
C ASP A 125 -26.54 0.96 -16.11
N THR A 126 -27.07 -0.10 -15.49
CA THR A 126 -28.23 -0.82 -16.06
C THR A 126 -29.51 0.00 -16.06
N SER A 127 -29.58 1.09 -15.29
CA SER A 127 -30.69 2.04 -15.24
C SER A 127 -30.46 3.33 -16.03
N LYS A 128 -29.21 3.83 -16.11
CA LYS A 128 -28.88 5.14 -16.71
C LYS A 128 -28.27 5.06 -18.10
N GLY A 129 -27.78 3.88 -18.53
CA GLY A 129 -27.03 3.74 -19.77
C GLY A 129 -25.53 3.98 -19.57
N SER A 130 -24.84 4.49 -20.58
CA SER A 130 -23.37 4.59 -20.55
C SER A 130 -22.88 5.59 -19.49
N LEU A 131 -21.89 5.18 -18.69
CA LEU A 131 -21.18 6.02 -17.71
C LEU A 131 -19.81 6.53 -18.21
N GLY A 132 -19.38 6.04 -19.37
CA GLY A 132 -18.17 6.48 -20.07
C GLY A 132 -17.25 5.33 -20.50
N ASP A 133 -16.17 5.75 -21.15
CA ASP A 133 -15.12 4.90 -21.72
C ASP A 133 -13.78 5.12 -21.01
N TYR A 134 -12.94 4.09 -21.00
CA TYR A 134 -11.55 4.18 -20.56
C TYR A 134 -10.65 3.38 -21.51
N SER A 135 -9.50 3.94 -21.89
CA SER A 135 -8.53 3.28 -22.76
C SER A 135 -7.11 3.60 -22.32
N VAL A 136 -6.22 2.61 -22.37
CA VAL A 136 -4.81 2.75 -22.04
C VAL A 136 -3.97 1.84 -22.92
N THR A 137 -2.80 2.32 -23.34
CA THR A 137 -1.78 1.51 -24.02
C THR A 137 -0.67 1.18 -23.04
N VAL A 138 -0.34 -0.10 -22.92
CA VAL A 138 0.65 -0.63 -21.98
C VAL A 138 1.54 -1.65 -22.65
N SER A 139 2.74 -1.86 -22.12
CA SER A 139 3.55 -3.03 -22.48
C SER A 139 2.86 -4.32 -22.01
N ALA A 140 3.34 -5.48 -22.46
CA ALA A 140 2.86 -6.78 -22.00
C ALA A 140 2.86 -6.90 -20.45
N ASN A 141 3.93 -6.41 -19.81
CA ASN A 141 4.06 -6.43 -18.34
C ASN A 141 3.15 -5.40 -17.64
N GLY A 142 2.60 -4.43 -18.37
CA GLY A 142 1.70 -3.40 -17.84
C GLY A 142 0.22 -3.75 -17.91
N LEU A 143 -0.16 -4.87 -18.52
CA LEU A 143 -1.57 -5.29 -18.66
C LEU A 143 -2.28 -5.44 -17.31
N ARG A 144 -1.59 -5.97 -16.30
CA ARG A 144 -2.15 -6.09 -14.96
C ARG A 144 -2.46 -4.73 -14.34
N ASN A 145 -1.53 -3.78 -14.45
CA ASN A 145 -1.75 -2.40 -14.03
C ASN A 145 -2.92 -1.74 -14.79
N ALA A 146 -3.06 -2.01 -16.09
CA ALA A 146 -4.23 -1.57 -16.85
C ALA A 146 -5.54 -2.10 -16.25
N GLY A 147 -5.59 -3.36 -15.83
CA GLY A 147 -6.73 -3.93 -15.09
C GLY A 147 -7.05 -3.19 -13.80
N HIS A 148 -6.04 -2.90 -12.98
CA HIS A 148 -6.23 -2.09 -11.77
C HIS A 148 -6.75 -0.67 -12.07
N LYS A 149 -6.19 0.01 -13.07
CA LYS A 149 -6.66 1.35 -13.50
C LYS A 149 -8.11 1.31 -14.02
N MET A 150 -8.48 0.24 -14.72
CA MET A 150 -9.83 0.00 -15.20
C MET A 150 -10.81 -0.26 -14.05
N ALA A 151 -10.41 -1.04 -13.06
CA ALA A 151 -11.19 -1.23 -11.84
C ALA A 151 -11.36 0.08 -11.08
N ASP A 152 -10.31 0.92 -10.99
CA ASP A 152 -10.38 2.25 -10.36
C ASP A 152 -11.41 3.13 -11.08
N PHE A 153 -11.42 3.11 -12.42
CA PHE A 153 -12.41 3.83 -13.23
C PHE A 153 -13.84 3.35 -12.97
N ILE A 154 -14.07 2.03 -12.94
CA ILE A 154 -15.40 1.46 -12.66
C ILE A 154 -15.87 1.87 -11.27
N TYR A 155 -15.01 1.72 -10.28
CA TYR A 155 -15.28 2.05 -8.89
C TYR A 155 -15.60 3.55 -8.72
N GLU A 156 -14.82 4.43 -9.35
CA GLU A 156 -15.05 5.88 -9.31
C GLU A 156 -16.37 6.28 -9.96
N LYS A 157 -16.72 5.70 -11.11
CA LYS A 157 -17.97 5.99 -11.80
C LYS A 157 -19.21 5.52 -11.05
N LEU A 158 -19.13 4.38 -10.36
CA LEU A 158 -20.28 3.81 -9.64
C LEU A 158 -20.43 4.39 -8.23
N LEU A 159 -19.32 4.69 -7.55
CA LEU A 159 -19.34 5.06 -6.13
C LEU A 159 -18.94 6.51 -5.85
N GLY A 160 -18.48 7.26 -6.85
CA GLY A 160 -18.07 8.65 -6.71
C GLY A 160 -16.77 8.85 -5.94
N MET A 161 -16.00 7.78 -5.72
CA MET A 161 -14.74 7.80 -4.99
C MET A 161 -13.67 7.09 -5.80
N ARG A 162 -12.45 7.65 -5.87
CA ARG A 162 -11.35 7.01 -6.59
C ARG A 162 -11.01 5.65 -5.97
N GLY A 163 -10.92 4.60 -6.79
CA GLY A 163 -10.39 3.30 -6.36
C GLY A 163 -8.90 3.39 -5.98
N ALA A 164 -8.44 2.51 -5.10
CA ALA A 164 -7.03 2.42 -4.70
C ALA A 164 -6.36 1.13 -5.21
N PHE A 165 -6.88 0.54 -6.28
CA PHE A 165 -6.40 -0.75 -6.78
C PHE A 165 -5.03 -0.61 -7.45
N ASN A 166 -4.82 0.44 -8.23
CA ASN A 166 -3.51 0.76 -8.82
C ASN A 166 -2.63 1.56 -7.84
N THR A 167 -2.39 0.98 -6.67
CA THR A 167 -1.45 1.47 -5.66
C THR A 167 -0.52 0.34 -5.24
N ARG A 168 0.44 0.64 -4.36
CA ARG A 168 1.45 -0.32 -3.89
C ARG A 168 1.45 -0.42 -2.39
N LEU A 169 1.90 -1.56 -1.87
CA LEU A 169 2.17 -1.76 -0.44
C LEU A 169 3.67 -1.86 -0.21
N SER A 170 4.11 -1.46 0.97
CA SER A 170 5.40 -1.87 1.53
C SER A 170 5.18 -2.62 2.83
N TYR A 171 5.97 -3.64 3.09
CA TYR A 171 5.93 -4.40 4.35
C TYR A 171 7.26 -5.11 4.59
N VAL A 172 7.48 -5.56 5.81
CA VAL A 172 8.71 -6.24 6.22
C VAL A 172 8.44 -7.72 6.48
N ASP A 173 9.12 -8.58 5.73
CA ASP A 173 9.20 -10.02 5.98
C ASP A 173 10.47 -10.36 6.77
N ALA A 174 10.32 -11.06 7.88
CA ALA A 174 11.43 -11.47 8.76
C ALA A 174 11.57 -13.00 8.79
N ALA A 175 12.19 -13.58 7.77
CA ALA A 175 12.30 -15.02 7.60
C ALA A 175 13.73 -15.46 7.27
N ASP A 176 14.10 -16.67 7.69
CA ASP A 176 15.41 -17.30 7.41
C ASP A 176 16.61 -16.47 7.90
N GLY A 177 16.44 -15.79 9.04
CA GLY A 177 17.47 -14.90 9.60
C GLY A 177 17.73 -13.63 8.76
N LYS A 178 16.79 -13.25 7.89
CA LYS A 178 16.86 -12.04 7.07
C LYS A 178 15.60 -11.20 7.24
N TYR A 179 15.74 -9.90 7.08
CA TYR A 179 14.67 -8.92 7.01
C TYR A 179 14.60 -8.37 5.60
N ARG A 180 13.41 -8.40 4.99
CA ARG A 180 13.19 -7.98 3.61
C ARG A 180 12.14 -6.88 3.58
N LEU A 181 12.51 -5.70 3.10
CA LEU A 181 11.53 -4.66 2.75
C LEU A 181 10.97 -5.01 1.37
N LEU A 182 9.74 -5.51 1.35
CA LEU A 182 9.03 -5.91 0.14
C LEU A 182 8.14 -4.75 -0.34
N ILE A 183 8.06 -4.59 -1.65
CA ILE A 183 7.14 -3.69 -2.35
C ILE A 183 6.28 -4.55 -3.28
N SER A 184 4.96 -4.42 -3.20
CA SER A 184 4.01 -5.17 -4.04
C SER A 184 2.94 -4.24 -4.60
N ASP A 185 2.12 -4.76 -5.52
CA ASP A 185 0.81 -4.17 -5.83
C ASP A 185 -0.10 -4.19 -4.59
N SER A 186 -1.20 -3.42 -4.63
CA SER A 186 -2.15 -3.28 -3.51
C SER A 186 -2.79 -4.61 -3.08
N ASP A 187 -2.80 -5.59 -3.98
CA ASP A 187 -3.30 -6.94 -3.74
C ASP A 187 -2.20 -7.99 -3.54
N GLY A 188 -0.97 -7.53 -3.30
CA GLY A 188 0.16 -8.36 -2.90
C GLY A 188 0.91 -9.06 -4.03
N ASP A 189 0.43 -8.94 -5.27
CA ASP A 189 1.13 -9.44 -6.46
C ASP A 189 2.36 -8.57 -6.80
N ASN A 190 3.20 -9.04 -7.72
CA ASN A 190 4.42 -8.36 -8.17
C ASN A 190 5.35 -7.95 -7.01
N ALA A 191 5.42 -8.77 -5.96
CA ALA A 191 6.25 -8.49 -4.80
C ALA A 191 7.75 -8.53 -5.16
N VAL A 192 8.48 -7.46 -4.83
CA VAL A 192 9.92 -7.32 -5.02
C VAL A 192 10.57 -6.86 -3.73
N ALA A 193 11.69 -7.49 -3.34
CA ALA A 193 12.50 -6.99 -2.24
C ALA A 193 13.27 -5.73 -2.67
N ALA A 194 12.86 -4.58 -2.15
CA ALA A 194 13.62 -3.34 -2.27
C ALA A 194 14.92 -3.42 -1.46
N LEU A 195 14.89 -4.05 -0.27
CA LEU A 195 16.07 -4.24 0.57
C LEU A 195 16.06 -5.62 1.22
N VAL A 196 17.22 -6.25 1.31
CA VAL A 196 17.46 -7.46 2.11
C VAL A 196 18.58 -7.17 3.11
N SER A 197 18.30 -7.37 4.39
CA SER A 197 19.20 -7.10 5.50
C SER A 197 19.31 -8.30 6.43
N LYS A 198 20.44 -8.44 7.13
CA LYS A 198 20.59 -9.39 8.26
C LYS A 198 20.06 -8.82 9.58
N GLU A 199 19.81 -7.51 9.61
CA GLU A 199 19.33 -6.76 10.77
C GLU A 199 17.94 -6.17 10.50
N PRO A 200 17.17 -5.84 11.55
CA PRO A 200 15.82 -5.32 11.41
C PRO A 200 15.69 -4.11 10.47
N ILE A 201 14.56 -4.08 9.77
CA ILE A 201 14.05 -2.92 9.03
C ILE A 201 12.68 -2.62 9.64
N ILE A 202 12.40 -1.36 9.98
CA ILE A 202 11.14 -0.97 10.60
C ILE A 202 10.62 0.35 10.05
N SER A 203 9.32 0.59 10.27
CA SER A 203 8.63 1.85 10.01
C SER A 203 8.81 2.38 8.57
N PRO A 204 8.51 1.58 7.53
CA PRO A 204 8.50 2.10 6.17
C PRO A 204 7.42 3.18 6.01
N SER A 205 7.70 4.19 5.21
CA SER A 205 6.83 5.35 4.98
C SER A 205 7.02 5.87 3.57
N TRP A 206 5.92 5.96 2.81
CA TRP A 206 5.94 6.36 1.41
C TRP A 206 6.05 7.87 1.26
N SER A 207 6.88 8.31 0.32
CA SER A 207 6.84 9.69 -0.17
C SER A 207 5.49 9.97 -0.86
N PRO A 208 4.99 11.23 -0.87
CA PRO A 208 3.72 11.58 -1.51
C PRO A 208 3.65 11.25 -3.01
N SER A 209 4.80 11.26 -3.70
CA SER A 209 4.91 10.87 -5.12
C SER A 209 4.83 9.36 -5.36
N GLY A 210 4.97 8.55 -4.30
CA GLY A 210 5.05 7.09 -4.39
C GLY A 210 6.35 6.56 -5.02
N LYS A 211 7.35 7.42 -5.28
CA LYS A 211 8.63 7.03 -5.92
C LYS A 211 9.68 6.58 -4.90
N LYS A 212 9.60 7.11 -3.67
CA LYS A 212 10.52 6.82 -2.57
C LYS A 212 9.83 6.21 -1.36
N VAL A 213 10.57 5.39 -0.61
CA VAL A 213 10.20 4.87 0.71
C VAL A 213 11.28 5.24 1.71
N ALA A 214 10.89 5.87 2.82
CA ALA A 214 11.74 6.09 3.97
C ALA A 214 11.57 4.93 4.96
N TYR A 215 12.62 4.53 5.66
CA TYR A 215 12.57 3.47 6.68
C TYR A 215 13.75 3.59 7.66
N VAL A 216 13.66 2.89 8.77
CA VAL A 216 14.79 2.69 9.69
C VAL A 216 15.43 1.35 9.40
N SER A 217 16.75 1.34 9.22
CA SER A 217 17.55 0.11 9.09
C SER A 217 18.58 0.02 10.21
N PHE A 218 18.77 -1.20 10.70
CA PHE A 218 19.77 -1.55 11.71
C PHE A 218 21.00 -2.24 11.12
N GLU A 219 21.20 -2.23 9.79
CA GLU A 219 22.35 -2.86 9.10
C GLU A 219 23.71 -2.47 9.72
N ASN A 220 23.80 -1.24 10.24
CA ASN A 220 25.01 -0.71 10.89
C ASN A 220 25.01 -0.89 12.42
N LYS A 221 24.22 -1.84 12.95
CA LYS A 221 24.05 -2.13 14.40
C LYS A 221 23.58 -0.94 15.25
N LYS A 222 23.05 0.08 14.60
CA LYS A 222 22.40 1.25 15.17
C LYS A 222 21.24 1.67 14.26
N PRO A 223 20.19 2.33 14.78
CA PRO A 223 19.09 2.82 13.95
C PRO A 223 19.57 3.94 13.04
N VAL A 224 19.38 3.79 11.74
CA VAL A 224 19.67 4.80 10.71
C VAL A 224 18.45 4.95 9.83
N VAL A 225 17.99 6.19 9.64
CA VAL A 225 16.89 6.52 8.74
C VAL A 225 17.44 6.67 7.33
N TYR A 226 16.90 5.90 6.39
CA TYR A 226 17.19 5.97 4.97
C TYR A 226 15.98 6.46 4.20
N VAL A 227 16.24 7.10 3.06
CA VAL A 227 15.28 7.29 1.96
C VAL A 227 15.78 6.49 0.77
N HIS A 228 14.89 5.68 0.19
CA HIS A 228 15.20 4.76 -0.90
C HIS A 228 14.36 5.09 -2.12
N GLU A 229 15.03 5.42 -3.23
CA GLU A 229 14.43 5.61 -4.55
C GLU A 229 14.18 4.26 -5.22
N LEU A 230 12.90 3.93 -5.45
CA LEU A 230 12.51 2.58 -5.85
C LEU A 230 12.92 2.24 -7.29
N ALA A 231 12.96 3.23 -8.18
CA ALA A 231 13.28 3.00 -9.58
C ALA A 231 14.76 2.67 -9.81
N THR A 232 15.65 3.27 -9.01
CA THR A 232 17.11 3.15 -9.19
C THR A 232 17.78 2.28 -8.13
N GLY A 233 17.09 1.99 -7.02
CA GLY A 233 17.68 1.35 -5.85
C GLY A 233 18.61 2.26 -5.02
N GLN A 234 18.69 3.55 -5.35
CA GLN A 234 19.56 4.48 -4.64
C GLN A 234 19.05 4.75 -3.22
N ARG A 235 19.97 4.77 -2.26
CA ARG A 235 19.67 4.98 -0.84
C ARG A 235 20.46 6.19 -0.31
N ALA A 236 19.74 7.13 0.29
CA ALA A 236 20.33 8.26 1.00
C ALA A 236 20.16 8.08 2.51
N VAL A 237 21.23 8.34 3.28
CA VAL A 237 21.14 8.44 4.75
C VAL A 237 20.54 9.80 5.10
N ILE A 238 19.43 9.80 5.82
CA ILE A 238 18.75 11.02 6.27
C ILE A 238 19.13 11.37 7.70
N SER A 239 19.21 10.36 8.57
CA SER A 239 19.58 10.56 9.98
C SER A 239 20.27 9.33 10.55
N GLY A 240 21.32 9.53 11.34
CA GLY A 240 22.09 8.45 11.96
C GLY A 240 22.88 8.91 13.19
N TYR A 241 22.31 9.84 13.95
CA TYR A 241 22.88 10.39 15.18
C TYR A 241 23.00 9.32 16.28
N LYS A 242 23.74 9.61 17.35
CA LYS A 242 23.77 8.73 18.54
C LYS A 242 22.38 8.65 19.17
N GLY A 243 21.98 7.45 19.61
CA GLY A 243 20.67 7.20 20.22
C GLY A 243 19.62 6.76 19.20
N ASN A 244 18.36 7.04 19.51
CA ASN A 244 17.22 6.70 18.66
C ASN A 244 17.16 7.60 17.41
N ASN A 245 16.91 6.99 16.25
CA ASN A 245 16.58 7.66 14.99
C ASN A 245 15.45 6.86 14.34
N SER A 246 14.20 7.29 14.50
CA SER A 246 13.07 6.45 14.12
C SER A 246 11.87 7.21 13.56
N ALA A 247 10.85 6.43 13.16
CA ALA A 247 9.53 6.87 12.76
C ALA A 247 9.52 8.00 11.71
N PRO A 248 10.07 7.76 10.50
CA PRO A 248 10.04 8.75 9.44
C PRO A 248 8.61 8.98 8.93
N ALA A 249 8.21 10.26 8.84
CA ALA A 249 6.96 10.68 8.21
C ALA A 249 7.22 11.81 7.21
N TRP A 250 6.81 11.60 5.96
CA TRP A 250 6.99 12.60 4.91
C TRP A 250 6.06 13.79 5.11
N SER A 251 6.56 15.00 4.84
CA SER A 251 5.69 16.15 4.62
C SER A 251 4.87 15.95 3.33
N PRO A 252 3.65 16.50 3.23
CA PRO A 252 2.78 16.29 2.05
C PRO A 252 3.36 16.84 0.75
N ASP A 253 4.25 17.84 0.84
CA ASP A 253 4.99 18.39 -0.29
C ASP A 253 6.21 17.55 -0.71
N GLY A 254 6.56 16.52 0.06
CA GLY A 254 7.68 15.62 -0.19
C GLY A 254 9.07 16.23 0.04
N GLN A 255 9.18 17.45 0.57
CA GLN A 255 10.47 18.15 0.70
C GLN A 255 11.21 17.82 2.01
N SER A 256 10.49 17.33 3.02
CA SER A 256 11.04 17.06 4.34
C SER A 256 10.46 15.80 4.97
N LEU A 257 11.09 15.34 6.04
CA LEU A 257 10.55 14.31 6.93
C LEU A 257 10.52 14.82 8.36
N ALA A 258 9.49 14.44 9.11
CA ALA A 258 9.50 14.45 10.56
C ALA A 258 10.06 13.11 11.07
N LEU A 259 10.95 13.16 12.07
CA LEU A 259 11.61 12.01 12.68
C LEU A 259 11.53 12.11 14.22
N ALA A 260 11.58 10.97 14.89
CA ALA A 260 11.78 10.88 16.33
C ALA A 260 13.26 10.64 16.65
N LEU A 261 13.93 11.61 17.30
CA LEU A 261 15.36 11.52 17.63
C LEU A 261 15.60 11.71 19.13
N SER A 262 16.48 10.90 19.73
CA SER A 262 16.93 11.06 21.12
C SER A 262 18.32 11.72 21.22
N ARG A 263 18.68 12.53 20.21
CA ARG A 263 20.02 13.11 20.08
C ARG A 263 20.37 14.05 21.24
N ASP A 264 19.38 14.83 21.67
CA ASP A 264 19.54 15.91 22.66
C ASP A 264 19.03 15.49 24.05
N GLY A 265 19.00 14.17 24.34
CA GLY A 265 18.53 13.61 25.61
C GLY A 265 17.32 12.70 25.41
N ASN A 266 16.14 13.15 25.83
CA ASN A 266 14.88 12.44 25.59
C ASN A 266 14.48 12.48 24.10
N THR A 267 13.56 11.60 23.69
CA THR A 267 13.13 11.52 22.29
C THR A 267 12.21 12.69 21.96
N GLN A 268 12.53 13.40 20.89
CA GLN A 268 11.81 14.58 20.41
C GLN A 268 11.52 14.45 18.91
N ILE A 269 10.53 15.21 18.43
CA ILE A 269 10.24 15.33 17.01
C ILE A 269 11.16 16.39 16.37
N TYR A 270 11.76 16.02 15.24
CA TYR A 270 12.56 16.91 14.41
C TYR A 270 12.06 16.86 12.98
N GLN A 271 12.22 17.96 12.26
CA GLN A 271 12.13 18.02 10.81
C GLN A 271 13.53 17.95 10.20
N VAL A 272 13.67 17.25 9.07
CA VAL A 272 14.90 17.16 8.28
C VAL A 272 14.55 17.23 6.80
N SER A 273 15.44 17.76 5.96
CA SER A 273 15.22 17.72 4.51
C SER A 273 15.18 16.27 4.00
N ALA A 274 14.37 16.00 2.99
CA ALA A 274 14.31 14.70 2.31
C ALA A 274 15.62 14.30 1.61
N ASN A 275 16.54 15.24 1.42
CA ASN A 275 17.89 15.01 0.90
C ASN A 275 18.95 14.96 2.02
N GLY A 276 18.53 15.03 3.30
CA GLY A 276 19.40 15.16 4.47
C GLY A 276 19.74 16.62 4.81
N GLY A 277 20.19 16.85 6.04
CA GLY A 277 20.52 18.19 6.54
C GLY A 277 19.30 19.03 6.93
N ASN A 278 19.52 20.32 7.24
CA ASN A 278 18.51 21.27 7.71
C ASN A 278 17.67 20.74 8.88
N LEU A 279 18.34 20.11 9.86
CA LEU A 279 17.67 19.55 11.02
C LEU A 279 17.09 20.67 11.89
N LYS A 280 15.78 20.63 12.12
CA LYS A 280 15.03 21.57 12.96
C LYS A 280 14.29 20.81 14.05
N ARG A 281 14.50 21.15 15.32
CA ARG A 281 13.74 20.58 16.44
C ARG A 281 12.32 21.17 16.47
N LEU A 282 11.31 20.32 16.59
CA LEU A 282 9.90 20.72 16.59
C LEU A 282 9.23 20.60 17.96
N THR A 283 9.71 19.70 18.83
CA THR A 283 9.23 19.55 20.21
C THR A 283 10.35 19.78 21.23
N THR A 284 10.00 20.25 22.42
CA THR A 284 10.89 20.66 23.51
C THR A 284 10.43 20.13 24.87
N SER A 285 9.74 18.98 24.89
CA SER A 285 9.29 18.36 26.13
C SER A 285 10.47 18.03 27.06
N GLN A 286 10.25 18.14 28.38
CA GLN A 286 11.32 18.09 29.39
C GLN A 286 11.36 16.75 30.13
N GLY A 287 12.47 16.49 30.82
CA GLY A 287 12.63 15.29 31.66
C GLY A 287 12.70 13.99 30.83
N SER A 288 11.96 12.97 31.25
CA SER A 288 11.92 11.66 30.58
C SER A 288 10.81 11.52 29.54
N ILE A 289 10.11 12.62 29.20
CA ILE A 289 8.99 12.61 28.26
C ILE A 289 9.48 12.19 26.87
N ILE A 290 8.73 11.33 26.18
CA ILE A 290 9.02 10.84 24.84
C ILE A 290 7.98 11.42 23.88
N ASP A 291 8.43 12.17 22.87
CA ASP A 291 7.63 12.55 21.72
C ASP A 291 8.08 11.74 20.50
N THR A 292 7.18 10.94 19.91
CA THR A 292 7.51 9.96 18.86
C THR A 292 6.36 9.78 17.86
N GLU A 293 6.59 8.96 16.83
CA GLU A 293 5.59 8.57 15.82
C GLU A 293 4.87 9.77 15.16
N PRO A 294 5.61 10.74 14.61
CA PRO A 294 5.00 11.89 13.95
C PRO A 294 4.25 11.46 12.70
N GLN A 295 3.22 12.23 12.34
CA GLN A 295 2.45 12.09 11.13
C GLN A 295 1.91 13.47 10.71
N TYR A 296 2.24 13.91 9.49
CA TYR A 296 1.68 15.14 8.95
C TYR A 296 0.18 15.00 8.64
N SER A 297 -0.56 16.09 8.82
CA SER A 297 -1.88 16.24 8.20
C SER A 297 -1.73 16.38 6.67
N PRO A 298 -2.73 15.95 5.87
CA PRO A 298 -2.64 16.04 4.41
C PRO A 298 -2.47 17.46 3.87
N ASP A 299 -2.99 18.45 4.59
CA ASP A 299 -2.85 19.88 4.26
C ASP A 299 -1.51 20.49 4.71
N GLY A 300 -0.65 19.71 5.38
CA GLY A 300 0.67 20.12 5.83
C GLY A 300 0.70 21.09 7.00
N ARG A 301 -0.47 21.45 7.58
CA ARG A 301 -0.54 22.44 8.66
C ARG A 301 -0.18 21.89 10.04
N PHE A 302 -0.36 20.59 10.25
CA PHE A 302 -0.20 19.99 11.57
C PHE A 302 0.67 18.73 11.51
N ILE A 303 1.30 18.43 12.64
CA ILE A 303 1.89 17.12 12.93
C ILE A 303 1.15 16.52 14.12
N TYR A 304 0.61 15.32 13.93
CA TYR A 304 0.10 14.46 14.98
C TYR A 304 1.23 13.55 15.45
N PHE A 305 1.34 13.32 16.75
CA PHE A 305 2.42 12.51 17.31
C PHE A 305 2.01 11.89 18.64
N THR A 306 2.72 10.84 19.04
CA THR A 306 2.52 10.18 20.33
C THR A 306 3.41 10.84 21.38
N SER A 307 2.84 11.12 22.55
CA SER A 307 3.56 11.66 23.70
C SER A 307 3.06 11.07 25.01
N ASP A 308 3.97 10.82 25.94
CA ASP A 308 3.67 10.44 27.32
C ASP A 308 3.67 11.64 28.29
N ARG A 309 3.65 12.89 27.77
CA ARG A 309 3.62 14.12 28.59
C ARG A 309 2.44 14.22 29.57
N GLY A 310 1.39 13.43 29.35
CA GLY A 310 0.22 13.30 30.22
C GLY A 310 0.25 12.06 31.15
N GLY A 311 1.39 11.38 31.28
CA GLY A 311 1.56 10.14 32.04
C GLY A 311 1.69 8.92 31.13
N GLU A 312 0.59 8.46 30.55
CA GLU A 312 0.58 7.36 29.58
C GLU A 312 0.63 7.88 28.13
N PRO A 313 1.12 7.09 27.15
CA PRO A 313 1.14 7.46 25.74
C PRO A 313 -0.23 7.85 25.20
N GLN A 314 -0.30 9.05 24.64
CA GLN A 314 -1.50 9.62 24.03
C GLN A 314 -1.13 10.35 22.74
N ILE A 315 -2.13 10.61 21.91
CA ILE A 315 -1.91 11.34 20.67
C ILE A 315 -2.13 12.82 20.91
N TYR A 316 -1.17 13.63 20.45
CA TYR A 316 -1.19 15.08 20.45
C TYR A 316 -1.05 15.59 19.02
N ARG A 317 -1.39 16.86 18.81
CA ARG A 317 -1.11 17.61 17.59
C ARG A 317 -0.38 18.91 17.91
N MET A 318 0.40 19.39 16.97
CA MET A 318 1.02 20.71 16.96
C MET A 318 1.03 21.26 15.52
N SER A 319 1.32 22.55 15.38
CA SER A 319 1.68 23.14 14.07
C SER A 319 2.86 22.38 13.45
N ALA A 320 2.85 22.21 12.12
CA ALA A 320 3.91 21.55 11.39
C ALA A 320 5.26 22.30 11.49
N GLU A 321 5.20 23.60 11.79
CA GLU A 321 6.35 24.46 12.06
C GLU A 321 6.93 24.29 13.48
N GLY A 322 6.25 23.54 14.37
CA GLY A 322 6.70 23.14 15.70
C GLY A 322 5.79 23.62 16.83
N GLU A 323 5.97 23.03 18.03
CA GLU A 323 5.13 23.35 19.19
C GLU A 323 5.32 24.79 19.71
N ALA A 324 6.39 25.47 19.30
CA ALA A 324 6.62 26.88 19.65
C ALA A 324 5.63 27.87 19.00
N VAL A 325 4.93 27.45 17.93
CA VAL A 325 3.99 28.33 17.20
C VAL A 325 2.66 28.47 17.93
N GLU A 326 2.02 27.36 18.28
CA GLU A 326 0.70 27.34 18.91
C GLU A 326 0.57 26.35 20.09
N GLY A 327 1.69 25.81 20.57
CA GLY A 327 1.70 24.78 21.61
C GLY A 327 1.33 23.39 21.08
N VAL A 328 0.91 22.52 21.99
CA VAL A 328 0.40 21.19 21.67
C VAL A 328 -1.03 21.03 22.15
N LYS A 329 -1.83 20.27 21.41
CA LYS A 329 -3.19 19.90 21.79
C LYS A 329 -3.34 18.39 21.86
N ARG A 330 -3.83 17.87 22.98
CA ARG A 330 -4.17 16.44 23.13
C ARG A 330 -5.39 16.10 22.27
N MET A 331 -5.34 14.96 21.59
CA MET A 331 -6.37 14.51 20.66
C MET A 331 -7.15 13.30 21.18
N THR A 332 -6.55 12.45 22.01
CA THR A 332 -7.18 11.24 22.54
C THR A 332 -7.42 11.32 24.05
N TYR A 333 -8.60 10.93 24.51
CA TYR A 333 -9.02 11.03 25.91
C TYR A 333 -9.73 9.79 26.47
N LYS A 334 -10.35 8.97 25.60
CA LYS A 334 -11.22 7.86 26.02
C LYS A 334 -10.46 6.68 26.61
N ALA A 335 -9.36 6.26 25.99
CA ALA A 335 -8.53 5.15 26.46
C ALA A 335 -7.24 5.64 27.13
N ASN A 336 -6.68 4.84 28.02
CA ASN A 336 -5.48 5.20 28.78
C ASN A 336 -4.18 5.14 27.96
N TYR A 337 -4.14 4.44 26.83
CA TYR A 337 -2.97 4.30 25.98
C TYR A 337 -3.39 4.38 24.51
N ASN A 338 -2.88 5.37 23.77
CA ASN A 338 -3.17 5.60 22.36
C ASN A 338 -1.89 6.02 21.62
N THR A 339 -1.57 5.33 20.52
CA THR A 339 -0.27 5.47 19.81
C THR A 339 -0.42 5.31 18.30
N SER A 340 0.67 5.53 17.56
CA SER A 340 0.77 5.31 16.12
C SER A 340 -0.32 6.03 15.30
N PRO A 341 -0.47 7.36 15.45
CA PRO A 341 -1.49 8.11 14.71
C PRO A 341 -1.26 8.04 13.20
N ARG A 342 -2.34 7.89 12.44
CA ARG A 342 -2.36 7.98 10.98
C ARG A 342 -3.52 8.84 10.58
N ILE A 343 -3.27 9.88 9.80
CA ILE A 343 -4.32 10.76 9.29
C ILE A 343 -4.73 10.25 7.92
N SER A 344 -6.04 10.12 7.73
CA SER A 344 -6.63 9.77 6.43
C SER A 344 -6.29 10.82 5.36
N PRO A 345 -6.20 10.44 4.07
CA PRO A 345 -5.84 11.36 2.99
C PRO A 345 -6.74 12.59 2.85
N ASP A 346 -8.00 12.51 3.28
CA ASP A 346 -8.95 13.63 3.27
C ASP A 346 -8.89 14.50 4.55
N GLY A 347 -8.11 14.09 5.55
CA GLY A 347 -7.94 14.79 6.82
C GLY A 347 -9.12 14.64 7.79
N ASN A 348 -10.14 13.84 7.47
CA ASN A 348 -11.37 13.75 8.27
C ASN A 348 -11.28 12.71 9.39
N HIS A 349 -10.40 11.73 9.26
CA HIS A 349 -10.24 10.64 10.22
C HIS A 349 -8.80 10.45 10.68
N MET A 350 -8.65 9.93 11.89
CA MET A 350 -7.39 9.45 12.45
C MET A 350 -7.51 7.98 12.86
N ALA A 351 -6.73 7.10 12.25
CA ALA A 351 -6.54 5.74 12.74
C ALA A 351 -5.41 5.71 13.76
N PHE A 352 -5.51 4.86 14.78
CA PHE A 352 -4.50 4.74 15.83
C PHE A 352 -4.61 3.40 16.56
N ILE A 353 -3.55 3.03 17.27
CA ILE A 353 -3.55 1.86 18.15
C ILE A 353 -3.99 2.29 19.55
N SER A 354 -5.03 1.65 20.07
CA SER A 354 -5.52 1.84 21.45
C SER A 354 -5.36 0.56 22.26
N ARG A 355 -4.99 0.69 23.53
CA ARG A 355 -4.99 -0.45 24.47
C ARG A 355 -6.37 -0.58 25.12
N ALA A 356 -7.12 -1.59 24.70
CA ALA A 356 -8.41 -1.99 25.28
C ALA A 356 -8.35 -3.47 25.71
N ALA A 357 -9.00 -4.39 24.99
CA ALA A 357 -8.89 -5.85 25.20
C ALA A 357 -7.58 -6.47 24.64
N GLY A 358 -6.62 -5.60 24.30
CA GLY A 358 -5.43 -5.85 23.52
C GLY A 358 -5.01 -4.55 22.84
N TYR A 359 -4.06 -4.61 21.92
CA TYR A 359 -3.74 -3.48 21.04
C TYR A 359 -4.60 -3.61 19.77
N GLN A 360 -5.48 -2.64 19.56
CA GLN A 360 -6.50 -2.69 18.51
C GLN A 360 -6.53 -1.41 17.70
N VAL A 361 -6.79 -1.52 16.39
CA VAL A 361 -6.96 -0.36 15.52
C VAL A 361 -8.30 0.32 15.79
N HIS A 362 -8.22 1.58 16.20
CA HIS A 362 -9.38 2.45 16.37
C HIS A 362 -9.37 3.55 15.32
N LEU A 363 -10.56 4.04 14.98
CA LEU A 363 -10.80 5.14 14.07
C LEU A 363 -11.50 6.28 14.81
N MET A 364 -10.90 7.46 14.78
CA MET A 364 -11.49 8.70 15.28
C MET A 364 -11.95 9.57 14.11
N ASP A 365 -13.19 10.08 14.17
CA ASP A 365 -13.64 11.19 13.33
C ASP A 365 -13.09 12.51 13.92
N LEU A 366 -12.28 13.23 13.14
CA LEU A 366 -11.61 14.44 13.58
C LEU A 366 -12.53 15.67 13.65
N ARG A 367 -13.75 15.57 13.08
CA ARG A 367 -14.74 16.65 13.06
C ARG A 367 -15.52 16.72 14.36
N ASN A 368 -15.83 15.57 14.95
CA ASN A 368 -16.66 15.49 16.16
C ASN A 368 -15.99 14.75 17.35
N GLY A 369 -14.92 14.01 17.12
CA GLY A 369 -14.18 13.26 18.14
C GLY A 369 -14.76 11.88 18.49
N ASP A 370 -15.69 11.37 17.69
CA ASP A 370 -16.22 10.01 17.85
C ASP A 370 -15.13 8.99 17.56
N VAL A 371 -15.14 7.88 18.30
CA VAL A 371 -14.13 6.83 18.23
C VAL A 371 -14.82 5.48 18.16
N GLN A 372 -14.40 4.65 17.20
CA GLN A 372 -14.86 3.26 17.06
C GLN A 372 -13.67 2.31 16.90
N ASN A 373 -13.82 1.07 17.37
CA ASN A 373 -12.90 -0.02 17.05
C ASN A 373 -13.25 -0.56 15.65
N ILE A 374 -12.23 -0.77 14.80
CA ILE A 374 -12.42 -1.29 13.44
C ILE A 374 -11.71 -2.62 13.19
N SER A 375 -10.98 -3.15 14.15
CA SER A 375 -10.31 -4.46 14.06
C SER A 375 -10.94 -5.49 14.99
N ASN A 376 -10.80 -6.76 14.63
CA ASN A 376 -11.26 -7.92 15.41
C ASN A 376 -10.10 -8.73 16.01
N THR A 377 -8.88 -8.24 15.88
CA THR A 377 -7.64 -8.80 16.42
C THR A 377 -7.19 -7.99 17.64
N SER A 378 -6.11 -8.40 18.31
CA SER A 378 -5.69 -7.87 19.62
C SER A 378 -4.19 -7.59 19.75
N ALA A 379 -3.43 -7.74 18.67
CA ALA A 379 -1.98 -7.49 18.63
C ALA A 379 -1.65 -6.55 17.45
N ASP A 380 -2.51 -5.56 17.24
CA ASP A 380 -2.46 -4.71 16.06
C ASP A 380 -1.37 -3.64 16.19
N GLU A 381 -0.69 -3.38 15.08
CA GLU A 381 0.40 -2.43 14.99
C GLU A 381 0.41 -1.71 13.65
N SER A 382 1.05 -0.54 13.62
CA SER A 382 1.40 0.17 12.39
C SER A 382 0.24 0.33 11.40
N PRO A 383 -0.89 0.97 11.78
CA PRO A 383 -1.96 1.22 10.84
C PRO A 383 -1.47 2.07 9.66
N SER A 384 -2.15 1.98 8.52
CA SER A 384 -1.87 2.76 7.32
C SER A 384 -3.11 2.83 6.43
N PHE A 385 -3.54 4.03 6.06
CA PHE A 385 -4.68 4.22 5.17
C PHE A 385 -4.29 3.90 3.73
N ALA A 386 -5.19 3.20 3.02
CA ALA A 386 -5.20 3.20 1.57
C ALA A 386 -5.30 4.62 1.02
N ALA A 387 -4.80 4.84 -0.21
CA ALA A 387 -4.73 6.17 -0.83
C ALA A 387 -6.09 6.89 -0.96
N ASN A 388 -7.21 6.14 -0.97
CA ASN A 388 -8.56 6.69 -1.00
C ASN A 388 -9.22 6.86 0.39
N GLY A 389 -8.49 6.52 1.46
CA GLY A 389 -8.95 6.61 2.84
C GLY A 389 -9.98 5.56 3.27
N GLN A 390 -10.38 4.63 2.41
CA GLN A 390 -11.51 3.72 2.67
C GLN A 390 -11.12 2.41 3.37
N VAL A 391 -9.84 2.07 3.39
CA VAL A 391 -9.29 0.85 3.98
C VAL A 391 -8.08 1.19 4.84
N ILE A 392 -7.93 0.50 5.97
CA ILE A 392 -6.76 0.60 6.84
C ILE A 392 -6.07 -0.75 6.88
N LEU A 393 -4.82 -0.78 6.44
CA LEU A 393 -3.89 -1.90 6.54
C LEU A 393 -3.10 -1.80 7.84
N TYR A 394 -2.87 -2.92 8.52
CA TYR A 394 -2.14 -2.98 9.78
C TYR A 394 -1.45 -4.35 9.94
N GLY A 395 -0.41 -4.40 10.76
CA GLY A 395 0.23 -5.66 11.16
C GLY A 395 -0.52 -6.25 12.35
N THR A 396 -0.60 -7.57 12.47
CA THR A 396 -1.21 -8.23 13.63
C THR A 396 -0.69 -9.66 13.81
N ARG A 397 -1.27 -10.38 14.79
CA ARG A 397 -1.03 -11.82 14.98
C ARG A 397 -2.31 -12.63 14.93
N VAL A 398 -2.30 -13.68 14.12
CA VAL A 398 -3.38 -14.67 14.06
C VAL A 398 -2.78 -16.04 14.29
N ASN A 399 -3.29 -16.79 15.27
CA ASN A 399 -2.79 -18.13 15.64
C ASN A 399 -1.25 -18.16 15.87
N GLY A 400 -0.71 -17.13 16.52
CA GLY A 400 0.71 -16.99 16.81
C GLY A 400 1.60 -16.56 15.63
N ARG A 401 1.03 -16.40 14.43
CA ARG A 401 1.74 -16.00 13.20
C ARG A 401 1.62 -14.49 12.99
N LYS A 402 2.70 -13.84 12.53
CA LYS A 402 2.63 -12.43 12.15
C LYS A 402 2.12 -12.30 10.72
N VAL A 403 1.02 -11.59 10.58
CA VAL A 403 0.31 -11.38 9.31
C VAL A 403 -0.03 -9.90 9.16
N LEU A 404 -0.41 -9.50 7.96
CA LEU A 404 -1.07 -8.23 7.77
C LEU A 404 -2.58 -8.46 7.80
N ALA A 405 -3.33 -7.42 8.12
CA ALA A 405 -4.77 -7.40 8.03
C ALA A 405 -5.23 -6.06 7.48
N ALA A 406 -6.37 -6.05 6.79
CA ALA A 406 -6.99 -4.83 6.31
C ALA A 406 -8.45 -4.77 6.78
N SER A 407 -8.91 -3.58 7.13
CA SER A 407 -10.32 -3.34 7.51
C SER A 407 -10.84 -2.11 6.78
N SER A 408 -12.06 -2.19 6.26
CA SER A 408 -12.72 -0.99 5.72
C SER A 408 -13.13 -0.04 6.84
N ILE A 409 -13.08 1.26 6.61
CA ILE A 409 -13.40 2.27 7.64
C ILE A 409 -14.85 2.21 8.15
N ASP A 410 -15.73 1.58 7.38
CA ASP A 410 -17.14 1.35 7.73
C ASP A 410 -17.40 -0.06 8.29
N GLY A 411 -16.36 -0.86 8.53
CA GLY A 411 -16.43 -2.17 9.18
C GLY A 411 -17.06 -3.30 8.34
N ARG A 412 -17.39 -3.07 7.07
CA ARG A 412 -18.04 -4.08 6.20
C ARG A 412 -17.10 -5.18 5.74
N MET A 413 -15.81 -4.89 5.63
CA MET A 413 -14.80 -5.79 5.07
C MET A 413 -13.62 -5.94 6.02
N GLN A 414 -13.19 -7.18 6.21
CA GLN A 414 -11.94 -7.52 6.87
C GLN A 414 -11.16 -8.54 6.02
N GLN A 415 -9.85 -8.39 5.95
CA GLN A 415 -8.95 -9.27 5.20
C GLN A 415 -7.77 -9.66 6.08
N ILE A 416 -7.32 -10.90 5.92
CA ILE A 416 -6.03 -11.36 6.43
C ILE A 416 -5.12 -11.57 5.22
N LEU A 417 -3.94 -10.97 5.25
CA LEU A 417 -2.93 -11.09 4.20
C LEU A 417 -1.70 -11.75 4.82
N SER A 418 -1.39 -12.96 4.36
CA SER A 418 -0.31 -13.78 4.90
C SER A 418 0.76 -14.07 3.86
N LEU A 419 2.01 -14.20 4.30
CA LEU A 419 3.07 -14.81 3.51
C LEU A 419 3.32 -16.23 4.02
N PRO A 420 3.84 -17.15 3.17
CA PRO A 420 4.28 -18.47 3.61
C PRO A 420 5.23 -18.44 4.82
N SER A 421 6.06 -17.40 4.93
CA SER A 421 6.96 -17.19 6.07
C SER A 421 6.24 -16.96 7.40
N ASN A 422 5.02 -16.42 7.38
CA ASN A 422 4.23 -16.07 8.56
C ASN A 422 4.95 -15.10 9.53
N GLN A 423 5.84 -14.26 9.00
CA GLN A 423 6.66 -13.30 9.75
C GLN A 423 6.58 -11.88 9.15
N VAL A 424 5.36 -11.44 8.79
CA VAL A 424 5.14 -10.16 8.09
C VAL A 424 4.71 -9.08 9.06
N SER A 425 5.24 -7.87 8.92
CA SER A 425 4.99 -6.75 9.83
C SER A 425 5.19 -5.38 9.18
N ALA A 426 4.93 -4.32 9.94
CA ALA A 426 5.21 -2.93 9.58
C ALA A 426 4.72 -2.53 8.18
N PRO A 427 3.42 -2.71 7.86
CA PRO A 427 2.91 -2.32 6.56
C PRO A 427 2.84 -0.80 6.40
N ALA A 428 2.94 -0.34 5.16
CA ALA A 428 2.52 0.99 4.76
C ALA A 428 1.91 0.94 3.35
N TRP A 429 0.74 1.55 3.20
CA TRP A 429 0.05 1.70 1.93
C TRP A 429 0.59 2.93 1.21
N GLY A 430 0.97 2.77 -0.06
CA GLY A 430 1.48 3.84 -0.89
C GLY A 430 0.38 4.80 -1.38
N PRO A 431 0.77 6.01 -1.83
CA PRO A 431 -0.17 6.97 -2.39
C PRO A 431 -0.69 6.50 -3.74
N PHE A 432 -1.62 7.28 -4.31
CA PHE A 432 -1.93 7.16 -5.72
C PHE A 432 -0.67 7.36 -6.56
N LEU A 433 -0.48 6.48 -7.54
CA LEU A 433 0.53 6.69 -8.57
C LEU A 433 0.07 7.83 -9.49
N GLU A 434 1.02 8.64 -9.97
CA GLU A 434 0.77 9.66 -11.00
C GLU A 434 0.08 9.00 -12.21
N ARG A 435 -0.94 9.66 -12.76
CA ARG A 435 -1.89 9.07 -13.73
C ARG A 435 -1.23 8.68 -15.06
#